data_AF-A0A6U1Z5A9-F1
#
_entry.id   AF-A0A6U1Z5A9-F1
#
_cell.length_a   1.000
_cell.length_b   1.000
_cell.length_c   1.000
_cell.angle_alpha   90.00
_cell.angle_beta   90.00
_cell.angle_gamma   90.00
#
_symmetry.space_group_name_H-M   'P 1'
#
loop_
_entity.id
_entity.type
_entity.pdbx_description
1 polymer ?
#
loop_
_entity_poly.entity_id
_entity_poly.type
_entity_poly.pdbx_seq_one_letter_code
_entity_poly.pdbx_strand_id
1 'polypeptide(L)'
;GDDRDGFDRERGRGRGRGRDGPFHGCGVDPLDNEVNAVGFHEVVIESPRHDAHVATSPDRDHARDLLVAFRDRGRDHREQSRSIEHTVYFKNHGSNAGASLVHPHSQIVSGPVVPVEAERLQSLAMSYHRRNRDSLYRRVVEGELLRHRRRRRRRRRW
;
A
#
# COMPACT_ATOMS: atom_id res chain seq x y z
N GLY A 1 -43.78 52.79 41.01
CA GLY A 1 -42.87 52.02 40.16
C GLY A 1 -43.59 51.88 38.85
N ASP A 2 -43.30 52.76 37.90
CA ASP A 2 -42.15 52.62 36.96
C ASP A 2 -42.35 51.39 36.09
N ASP A 3 -42.25 51.43 34.76
CA ASP A 3 -42.10 52.52 33.80
C ASP A 3 -42.23 51.84 32.42
N ARG A 4 -43.07 52.41 31.55
CA ARG A 4 -42.89 52.66 30.09
C ARG A 4 -42.39 51.54 29.16
N ASP A 5 -43.15 51.11 28.14
CA ASP A 5 -43.58 51.81 26.90
C ASP A 5 -42.51 51.89 25.78
N GLY A 6 -42.98 51.61 24.54
CA GLY A 6 -42.37 52.01 23.26
C GLY A 6 -42.00 50.80 22.37
N PHE A 7 -42.79 50.32 21.40
CA PHE A 7 -43.51 50.95 20.28
C PHE A 7 -42.60 51.57 19.20
N ASP A 8 -42.43 50.86 18.07
CA ASP A 8 -42.56 51.31 16.66
C ASP A 8 -41.79 50.34 15.73
N ARG A 9 -42.46 49.64 14.83
CA ARG A 9 -42.75 50.01 13.43
C ARG A 9 -41.51 50.35 12.58
N GLU A 10 -41.46 49.60 11.46
CA GLU A 10 -41.29 50.07 10.09
C GLU A 10 -39.98 49.77 9.33
N ARG A 11 -40.21 49.23 8.11
CA ARG A 11 -39.40 49.24 6.87
C ARG A 11 -38.20 48.30 6.85
N GLY A 12 -38.01 47.43 5.87
CA GLY A 12 -38.71 47.15 4.63
C GLY A 12 -37.76 46.52 3.61
N ARG A 13 -38.33 45.77 2.65
CA ARG A 13 -37.73 45.38 1.36
C ARG A 13 -36.60 44.33 1.45
N GLY A 14 -36.53 43.27 0.66
CA GLY A 14 -37.25 42.92 -0.55
C GLY A 14 -36.93 41.48 -0.97
N ARG A 15 -37.63 41.09 -2.03
CA ARG A 15 -37.73 39.77 -2.65
C ARG A 15 -36.37 39.24 -3.12
N GLY A 16 -36.23 37.92 -3.17
CA GLY A 16 -35.21 37.27 -3.98
C GLY A 16 -35.15 35.76 -3.79
N ARG A 17 -35.76 35.01 -4.72
CA ARG A 17 -35.48 33.58 -4.91
C ARG A 17 -34.01 33.42 -5.30
N GLY A 18 -33.36 32.36 -4.79
CA GLY A 18 -32.32 31.68 -5.55
C GLY A 18 -31.10 31.22 -4.75
N ARG A 19 -30.70 30.00 -5.12
CA ARG A 19 -29.34 29.47 -5.25
C ARG A 19 -28.88 28.53 -4.14
N ASP A 20 -28.75 27.28 -4.59
CA ASP A 20 -27.78 26.28 -4.14
C ASP A 20 -26.46 26.94 -3.68
N GLY A 21 -26.00 26.55 -2.49
CA GLY A 21 -24.75 27.01 -1.88
C GLY A 21 -24.29 26.02 -0.80
N PRO A 22 -22.97 25.91 -0.58
CA PRO A 22 -22.28 24.62 -0.49
C PRO A 22 -22.31 24.01 0.92
N PHE A 23 -22.19 22.68 0.94
CA PHE A 23 -21.83 21.91 2.12
C PHE A 23 -20.67 22.60 2.85
N HIS A 24 -20.91 22.98 4.10
CA HIS A 24 -19.91 23.57 4.97
C HIS A 24 -18.72 22.61 5.06
N GLY A 25 -17.57 23.09 4.57
CA GLY A 25 -16.30 22.41 4.76
C GLY A 25 -16.00 22.30 6.24
N CYS A 26 -15.84 21.08 6.74
CA CYS A 26 -15.10 20.86 7.97
C CYS A 26 -13.69 21.42 7.76
N GLY A 27 -13.29 22.35 8.61
CA GLY A 27 -11.95 22.92 8.60
C GLY A 27 -10.94 21.81 8.85
N VAL A 28 -10.22 21.43 7.80
CA VAL A 28 -8.98 20.65 7.91
C VAL A 28 -7.86 21.63 8.23
N ASP A 29 -7.15 21.42 9.33
CA ASP A 29 -5.93 22.15 9.63
C ASP A 29 -4.94 21.95 8.46
N PRO A 30 -4.25 22.97 7.94
CA PRO A 30 -3.21 22.79 6.92
C PRO A 30 -2.08 21.82 7.31
N LEU A 31 -1.95 21.50 8.60
CA LEU A 31 -1.05 20.48 9.13
C LEU A 31 -1.67 19.07 9.12
N ASP A 32 -3.00 18.96 9.03
CA ASP A 32 -3.72 17.69 8.94
C ASP A 32 -3.75 17.19 7.49
N ASN A 33 -2.79 16.33 7.16
CA ASN A 33 -2.80 15.60 5.90
C ASN A 33 -3.50 14.25 6.08
N GLU A 34 -4.81 14.29 6.28
CA GLU A 34 -5.63 13.08 6.31
C GLU A 34 -5.95 12.61 4.89
N VAL A 35 -5.74 11.31 4.65
CA VAL A 35 -6.10 10.66 3.39
C VAL A 35 -7.12 9.58 3.71
N ASN A 36 -8.24 9.58 2.99
CA ASN A 36 -9.21 8.50 3.05
C ASN A 36 -8.54 7.21 2.51
N ALA A 37 -8.07 6.36 3.42
CA ALA A 37 -7.36 5.13 3.10
C ALA A 37 -8.34 4.00 2.70
N VAL A 38 -9.02 4.18 1.57
CA VAL A 38 -9.91 3.17 0.99
C VAL A 38 -9.10 2.23 0.10
N GLY A 39 -9.17 0.93 0.39
CA GLY A 39 -8.42 -0.07 -0.34
C GLY A 39 -8.86 -1.50 -0.02
N PHE A 40 -7.99 -2.46 -0.30
CA PHE A 40 -8.26 -3.89 -0.16
C PHE A 40 -7.31 -4.52 0.87
N HIS A 41 -7.85 -5.43 1.68
CA HIS A 41 -7.09 -6.23 2.63
C HIS A 41 -7.52 -7.69 2.51
N GLU A 42 -6.68 -8.52 1.90
CA GLU A 42 -6.98 -9.93 1.61
C GLU A 42 -6.08 -10.88 2.38
N VAL A 43 -6.63 -12.01 2.78
CA VAL A 43 -5.87 -13.17 3.27
C VAL A 43 -5.88 -14.23 2.18
N VAL A 44 -4.69 -14.62 1.73
CA VAL A 44 -4.50 -15.67 0.73
C VAL A 44 -4.15 -16.96 1.46
N ILE A 45 -5.04 -17.93 1.40
CA ILE A 45 -4.77 -19.29 1.88
C ILE A 45 -3.89 -19.99 0.85
N GLU A 46 -2.68 -20.37 1.26
CA GLU A 46 -1.69 -20.86 0.31
C GLU A 46 -1.93 -22.32 -0.08
N SER A 47 -2.46 -23.12 0.84
CA SER A 47 -2.64 -24.56 0.64
C SER A 47 -3.85 -25.05 1.42
N PRO A 48 -4.60 -26.07 0.94
CA PRO A 48 -5.62 -26.71 1.76
C PRO A 48 -5.02 -27.44 2.99
N ARG A 49 -3.72 -27.73 2.96
CA ARG A 49 -3.03 -28.44 4.04
C ARG A 49 -2.41 -27.48 5.04
N HIS A 50 -2.66 -27.74 6.33
CA HIS A 50 -2.20 -26.89 7.43
C HIS A 50 -0.69 -26.92 7.66
N ASP A 51 0.01 -27.94 7.14
CA ASP A 51 1.43 -28.22 7.30
C ASP A 51 2.27 -27.98 6.03
N ALA A 52 1.62 -27.62 4.91
CA ALA A 52 2.27 -27.49 3.62
C ALA A 52 2.64 -26.03 3.34
N HIS A 53 3.92 -25.70 3.54
CA HIS A 53 4.47 -24.40 3.18
C HIS A 53 5.09 -24.44 1.78
N VAL A 54 5.22 -23.29 1.13
CA VAL A 54 5.89 -23.19 -0.18
C VAL A 54 7.25 -23.87 -0.22
N ALA A 55 8.02 -23.79 0.87
CA ALA A 55 9.35 -24.40 0.96
C ALA A 55 9.33 -25.93 1.13
N THR A 56 8.22 -26.49 1.62
CA THR A 56 8.07 -27.93 1.92
C THR A 56 7.07 -28.63 1.00
N SER A 57 6.42 -27.88 0.09
CA SER A 57 5.44 -28.44 -0.83
C SER A 57 6.11 -29.46 -1.77
N PRO A 58 5.54 -30.67 -1.92
CA PRO A 58 6.01 -31.64 -2.90
C PRO A 58 5.63 -31.24 -4.33
N ASP A 59 4.63 -30.38 -4.48
CA ASP A 59 4.22 -29.83 -5.76
C ASP A 59 5.18 -28.71 -6.20
N ARG A 60 5.82 -28.93 -7.36
CA ARG A 60 6.81 -28.02 -7.92
C ARG A 60 6.18 -26.76 -8.52
N ASP A 61 4.92 -26.83 -8.93
CA ASP A 61 4.21 -25.72 -9.55
C ASP A 61 3.53 -24.82 -8.50
N HIS A 62 3.36 -25.32 -7.28
CA HIS A 62 2.75 -24.58 -6.17
C HIS A 62 3.29 -23.16 -5.97
N ALA A 63 4.62 -22.99 -5.98
CA ALA A 63 5.23 -21.68 -5.83
C ALA A 63 4.91 -20.74 -7.01
N ARG A 64 4.89 -21.28 -8.23
CA ARG A 64 4.51 -20.54 -9.44
C ARG A 64 3.05 -20.11 -9.35
N ASP A 65 2.16 -21.01 -8.95
CA ASP A 65 0.72 -20.76 -8.91
C ASP A 65 0.37 -19.70 -7.85
N LEU A 66 1.05 -19.72 -6.70
CA LEU A 66 0.94 -18.65 -5.70
C LEU A 66 1.40 -17.28 -6.25
N LEU A 67 2.51 -17.23 -6.98
CA LEU A 67 2.99 -15.99 -7.59
C LEU A 67 2.03 -15.48 -8.67
N VAL A 68 1.43 -16.39 -9.45
CA VAL A 68 0.38 -16.06 -10.43
C VAL A 68 -0.85 -15.50 -9.71
N ALA A 69 -1.30 -16.15 -8.64
CA ALA A 69 -2.42 -15.67 -7.84
C ALA A 69 -2.15 -14.26 -7.29
N PHE A 70 -0.98 -14.00 -6.71
CA PHE A 70 -0.62 -12.66 -6.23
C PHE A 70 -0.64 -11.60 -7.35
N ARG A 71 -0.07 -11.91 -8.51
CA ARG A 71 -0.10 -11.01 -9.67
C ARG A 71 -1.54 -10.69 -10.09
N ASP A 72 -2.37 -11.72 -10.20
CA ASP A 72 -3.75 -11.57 -10.68
C ASP A 72 -4.60 -10.78 -9.67
N ARG A 73 -4.48 -11.08 -8.36
CA ARG A 73 -5.15 -10.31 -7.30
C ARG A 73 -4.73 -8.84 -7.26
N GLY A 74 -3.43 -8.57 -7.37
CA GLY A 74 -2.94 -7.19 -7.42
C GLY A 74 -3.48 -6.41 -8.61
N ARG A 75 -3.56 -7.07 -9.77
CA ARG A 75 -4.15 -6.48 -10.97
C ARG A 75 -5.63 -6.20 -10.76
N ASP A 76 -6.38 -7.15 -10.21
CA ASP A 76 -7.80 -7.00 -9.91
C ASP A 76 -8.06 -5.80 -8.99
N HIS A 77 -7.29 -5.65 -7.90
CA HIS A 77 -7.42 -4.50 -6.99
C HIS A 77 -7.24 -3.15 -7.71
N ARG A 78 -6.24 -3.07 -8.60
CA ARG A 78 -5.95 -1.86 -9.38
C ARG A 78 -7.03 -1.58 -10.42
N GLU A 79 -7.61 -2.62 -11.02
CA GLU A 79 -8.70 -2.46 -11.98
C GLU A 79 -10.01 -2.05 -11.30
N GLN A 80 -10.25 -2.53 -10.07
CA GLN A 80 -11.45 -2.20 -9.28
C GLN A 80 -11.42 -0.78 -8.71
N SER A 81 -10.25 -0.26 -8.32
CA SER A 81 -10.13 1.12 -7.85
C SER A 81 -8.89 1.82 -8.39
N ARG A 82 -9.13 2.96 -9.05
CA ARG A 82 -8.08 3.87 -9.53
C ARG A 82 -7.34 4.59 -8.41
N SER A 83 -7.88 4.57 -7.18
CA SER A 83 -7.20 5.18 -6.03
C SER A 83 -6.06 4.32 -5.51
N ILE A 84 -5.90 3.07 -5.95
CA ILE A 84 -4.82 2.19 -5.50
C ILE A 84 -3.51 2.61 -6.14
N GLU A 85 -2.57 3.09 -5.32
CA GLU A 85 -1.23 3.49 -5.74
C GLU A 85 -0.17 2.45 -5.35
N HIS A 86 -0.44 1.66 -4.29
CA HIS A 86 0.51 0.69 -3.79
C HIS A 86 -0.15 -0.59 -3.30
N THR A 87 0.50 -1.73 -3.58
CA THR A 87 0.10 -3.05 -3.11
C THR A 87 1.29 -3.76 -2.46
N VAL A 88 1.12 -4.17 -1.21
CA VAL A 88 2.08 -4.96 -0.44
C VAL A 88 1.61 -6.40 -0.38
N TYR A 89 2.50 -7.32 -0.70
CA TYR A 89 2.34 -8.75 -0.47
C TYR A 89 3.31 -9.16 0.62
N PHE A 90 2.81 -9.74 1.70
CA PHE A 90 3.67 -10.20 2.78
C PHE A 90 3.16 -11.48 3.42
N LYS A 91 4.10 -12.19 4.04
CA LYS A 91 3.83 -13.42 4.78
C LYS A 91 4.56 -13.35 6.11
N ASN A 92 3.80 -13.48 7.18
CA ASN A 92 4.36 -13.69 8.51
C ASN A 92 4.47 -15.20 8.73
N HIS A 93 5.67 -15.70 9.03
CA HIS A 93 5.91 -17.13 9.22
C HIS A 93 6.59 -17.40 10.56
N GLY A 94 5.98 -18.29 11.34
CA GLY A 94 6.47 -18.73 12.65
C GLY A 94 5.82 -17.98 13.83
N SER A 95 5.83 -18.63 14.99
CA SER A 95 5.24 -18.13 16.24
C SER A 95 5.80 -16.77 16.67
N ASN A 96 7.10 -16.54 16.42
CA ASN A 96 7.80 -15.32 16.80
C ASN A 96 7.55 -14.15 15.84
N ALA A 97 6.91 -14.40 14.69
CA ALA A 97 6.59 -13.39 13.68
C ALA A 97 5.16 -12.84 13.82
N GLY A 98 4.47 -13.13 14.93
CA GLY A 98 3.09 -12.69 15.14
C GLY A 98 2.06 -13.45 14.30
N ALA A 99 2.40 -14.62 13.75
CA ALA A 99 1.43 -15.49 13.09
C ALA A 99 0.51 -16.13 14.14
N SER A 100 -0.69 -15.57 14.30
CA SER A 100 -1.73 -16.11 15.19
C SER A 100 -2.34 -17.41 14.66
N LEU A 101 -2.32 -17.60 13.34
CA LEU A 101 -2.81 -18.79 12.64
C LEU A 101 -1.65 -19.66 12.19
N VAL A 102 -1.69 -20.94 12.58
CA VAL A 102 -0.71 -21.97 12.17
C VAL A 102 -0.81 -22.28 10.68
N HIS A 103 -2.01 -22.13 10.11
CA HIS A 103 -2.29 -22.43 8.71
C HIS A 103 -1.49 -21.51 7.76
N PRO A 104 -0.86 -22.03 6.69
CA PRO A 104 -0.05 -21.24 5.77
C PRO A 104 -0.91 -20.20 5.03
N HIS A 105 -0.66 -18.93 5.32
CA HIS A 105 -1.35 -17.82 4.70
C HIS A 105 -0.41 -16.66 4.42
N SER A 106 -0.73 -15.93 3.37
CA SER A 106 -0.13 -14.65 3.01
C SER A 106 -1.19 -13.57 3.05
N GLN A 107 -0.78 -12.31 3.04
CA GLN A 107 -1.69 -11.17 3.06
C GLN A 107 -1.37 -10.21 1.91
N ILE A 108 -2.42 -9.64 1.33
CA ILE A 108 -2.32 -8.61 0.29
C ILE A 108 -3.03 -7.36 0.79
N VAL A 109 -2.29 -6.26 0.87
CA VAL A 109 -2.83 -4.97 1.29
C VAL A 109 -2.60 -3.97 0.18
N SER A 110 -3.69 -3.41 -0.34
CA SER A 110 -3.66 -2.41 -1.41
C SER A 110 -4.30 -1.13 -0.92
N GLY A 111 -3.63 0.01 -1.13
CA GLY A 111 -4.12 1.29 -0.64
C GLY A 111 -3.65 2.47 -1.48
N PRO A 112 -4.19 3.67 -1.17
CA PRO A 112 -3.91 4.89 -1.92
C PRO A 112 -2.60 5.58 -1.51
N VAL A 113 -1.94 5.09 -0.47
CA VAL A 113 -0.71 5.69 0.05
C VAL A 113 0.47 4.77 -0.23
N VAL A 114 1.50 5.30 -0.87
CA VAL A 114 2.78 4.62 -1.04
C VAL A 114 3.60 4.79 0.25
N PRO A 115 4.12 3.71 0.86
CA PRO A 115 4.99 3.83 2.02
C PRO A 115 6.25 4.64 1.69
N VAL A 116 6.66 5.53 2.60
CA VAL A 116 7.82 6.43 2.43
C VAL A 116 9.09 5.70 2.01
N GLU A 117 9.36 4.52 2.58
CA GLU A 117 10.54 3.74 2.23
C GLU A 117 10.47 3.18 0.80
N ALA A 118 9.27 2.79 0.33
CA ALA A 118 9.08 2.35 -1.05
C ALA A 118 9.31 3.51 -2.04
N GLU A 119 8.76 4.71 -1.74
CA GLU A 119 8.99 5.92 -2.55
C GLU A 119 10.48 6.29 -2.60
N ARG A 120 11.17 6.21 -1.46
CA ARG A 120 12.61 6.50 -1.35
C ARG A 120 13.43 5.55 -2.21
N LEU A 121 13.16 4.24 -2.13
CA LEU A 121 13.86 3.23 -2.93
C LEU A 121 13.61 3.43 -4.43
N GLN A 122 12.36 3.70 -4.82
CA GLN A 122 11.99 3.98 -6.20
C GLN A 122 12.70 5.24 -6.73
N SER A 123 12.70 6.32 -5.95
CA SER A 123 13.38 7.57 -6.28
C SER A 123 14.88 7.36 -6.48
N LEU A 124 15.52 6.58 -5.59
CA LEU A 124 16.92 6.22 -5.71
C LEU A 124 17.19 5.43 -7.00
N ALA A 125 16.38 4.41 -7.28
CA ALA A 125 16.50 3.60 -8.49
C ALA A 125 16.33 4.43 -9.77
N MET A 126 15.34 5.32 -9.82
CA MET A 126 15.11 6.23 -10.95
C MET A 126 16.26 7.23 -11.13
N SER A 127 16.78 7.80 -10.03
CA SER A 127 17.93 8.71 -10.09
C SER A 127 19.20 8.02 -10.61
N TYR A 128 19.39 6.73 -10.27
CA TYR A 128 20.49 5.93 -10.77
C TYR A 128 20.31 5.64 -12.26
N HIS A 129 19.10 5.22 -12.66
CA HIS A 129 18.79 4.91 -14.05
C HIS A 129 18.99 6.09 -14.98
N ARG A 130 18.52 7.28 -14.58
CA ARG A 130 18.72 8.52 -15.35
C ARG A 130 20.20 8.85 -15.59
N ARG A 131 21.06 8.61 -14.60
CA ARG A 131 22.50 8.93 -14.68
C ARG A 131 23.31 7.86 -15.43
N ASN A 132 22.96 6.59 -15.28
CA ASN A 132 23.78 5.47 -15.76
C ASN A 132 23.17 4.73 -16.96
N ARG A 133 21.91 5.03 -17.33
CA ARG A 133 21.12 4.28 -18.32
C ARG A 133 21.00 2.78 -18.02
N ASP A 134 21.18 2.38 -16.77
CA ASP A 134 21.14 0.99 -16.29
C ASP A 134 20.27 0.86 -15.02
N SER A 135 19.87 -0.35 -14.66
CA SER A 135 19.07 -0.63 -13.46
C SER A 135 19.94 -0.81 -12.22
N LEU A 136 19.64 -0.06 -11.17
CA LEU A 136 20.32 -0.18 -9.88
C LEU A 136 20.21 -1.60 -9.31
N TYR A 137 19.00 -2.20 -9.37
CA TYR A 137 18.76 -3.53 -8.84
C TYR A 137 19.54 -4.60 -9.62
N ARG A 138 19.58 -4.48 -10.95
CA ARG A 138 20.40 -5.37 -11.79
C ARG A 138 21.87 -5.30 -11.38
N ARG A 139 22.41 -4.09 -11.23
CA ARG A 139 23.80 -3.85 -10.84
C ARG A 139 24.15 -4.47 -9.49
N VAL A 140 23.24 -4.36 -8.50
CA VAL A 140 23.41 -4.96 -7.18
C VAL A 140 23.44 -6.49 -7.28
N VAL A 141 22.47 -7.09 -7.98
CA VAL A 141 22.38 -8.54 -8.16
C VAL A 141 23.63 -9.09 -8.85
N GLU A 142 24.05 -8.48 -9.96
CA GLU A 142 25.26 -8.91 -10.68
C GLU A 142 26.53 -8.77 -9.82
N GLY A 143 26.62 -7.68 -9.05
CA GLY A 143 27.71 -7.45 -8.10
C GLY A 143 27.83 -8.56 -7.06
N GLU A 144 26.71 -8.98 -6.45
CA GLU A 144 26.68 -10.06 -5.47
C GLU A 144 27.03 -11.42 -6.10
N LEU A 145 26.49 -11.74 -7.28
CA LEU A 145 26.81 -12.98 -8.00
C LEU A 145 28.32 -13.11 -8.30
N LEU A 146 28.96 -12.01 -8.70
CA LEU A 146 30.40 -11.98 -8.93
C LEU A 146 31.20 -12.20 -7.64
N ARG A 147 30.78 -11.58 -6.52
CA ARG A 147 31.40 -11.76 -5.19
C ARG A 147 31.29 -13.22 -4.72
N HIS A 148 30.12 -13.83 -4.85
CA HIS A 148 29.90 -15.24 -4.48
C HIS A 148 30.75 -16.20 -5.32
N ARG A 149 30.86 -15.96 -6.64
CA ARG A 149 31.74 -16.76 -7.53
C ARG A 149 33.21 -16.71 -7.08
N ARG A 150 33.70 -15.53 -6.68
CA ARG A 150 35.07 -15.36 -6.15
C ARG A 150 35.29 -16.10 -4.82
N ARG A 151 34.33 -16.04 -3.90
CA ARG A 151 34.40 -16.78 -2.62
C ARG A 151 34.41 -18.30 -2.81
N ARG A 152 33.57 -18.83 -3.72
CA ARG A 152 33.55 -20.28 -4.03
C ARG A 152 34.85 -20.76 -4.68
N ARG A 153 35.46 -19.97 -5.58
CA ARG A 153 36.77 -20.31 -6.17
C ARG A 153 37.90 -20.32 -5.15
N ARG A 154 37.87 -19.43 -4.15
CA ARG A 154 38.86 -19.43 -3.06
C ARG A 154 38.72 -20.65 -2.15
N ARG A 155 37.51 -21.12 -1.85
CA ARG A 155 37.28 -22.32 -1.00
C ARG A 155 37.64 -23.66 -1.67
N ARG A 156 37.69 -23.73 -3.00
CA ARG A 156 38.10 -24.95 -3.75
C ARG A 156 39.61 -25.07 -3.96
N ARG A 157 40.38 -24.10 -3.46
CA ARG A 157 41.85 -24.03 -3.57
C ARG A 157 42.55 -24.36 -2.25
N TRP A 158 41.79 -24.79 -1.26
CA TRP A 158 42.23 -25.32 0.03
C TRP A 158 41.76 -26.76 0.15
#